data_AF-A0ABC8SV66-F1
#
_entry.id   AF-A0ABC8SV66-F1
#
_cell.length_a   1.000
_cell.length_b   1.000
_cell.length_c   1.000
_cell.angle_alpha   90.00
_cell.angle_beta   90.00
_cell.angle_gamma   90.00
#
_symmetry.space_group_name_H-M   'P 1'
#
loop_
_entity.id
_entity.type
_entity.pdbx_description
1 polymer ?
#
loop_
_entity_poly.entity_id
_entity_poly.type
_entity_poly.pdbx_seq_one_letter_code
_entity_poly.pdbx_strand_id
1 'polypeptide(L)'
;MGILYDDVVIISQSEKEGEPTVITVNCPDKTGLGCDLCHHLLFFQLSVVRVDVSTDGKWCYIVFWVVGKPSTRWDLLKKRLMGVCPSCSSASGISFYRTEMQPPKPPHVFLLKFCGYDRRGLLHAVTEVLCVLELTIKRVKVSTTPDGKVMDLFFITDTRELLQTKKRQEDTIDHLKAAVGDAMISCDIEMVGPEITACSQGPSYLPPAITEDLRDLDMLDDQQSGSIPSNSVSITVDNSLSPAHTLVQIVCQDHKGLLYDIMRTLKDYNIQISYGRCTTKTETDCEMDLFIMQADGKKIVDPSKQNALRSRLQMELCRPLRVALVSRGPDTELLVANPVELSGKGRPLVFYDITLALKMLNTGIFSAEIARHMIGDREWEVYRVLLDEGDGMSVSRNKIEEAVWKMLMGWNDDDCWNNSAWTATGYANIDTVYLSRLRISYM
;
A
#
# COMPACT_ATOMS: atom_id res chain seq x y z
N MET A 1 -13.00 23.42 27.68
CA MET A 1 -12.15 24.23 26.79
C MET A 1 -12.28 23.64 25.40
N GLY A 2 -12.58 24.46 24.39
CA GLY A 2 -12.66 23.98 23.02
C GLY A 2 -11.25 23.79 22.47
N ILE A 3 -10.94 22.60 21.95
CA ILE A 3 -9.77 22.38 21.10
C ILE A 3 -10.02 23.21 19.82
N LEU A 4 -9.10 24.08 19.44
CA LEU A 4 -9.23 24.80 18.17
C LEU A 4 -9.08 23.79 17.03
N TYR A 5 -9.77 24.02 15.91
CA TYR A 5 -9.75 23.07 14.77
C TYR A 5 -8.33 22.74 14.28
N ASP A 6 -7.39 23.69 14.41
CA ASP A 6 -5.99 23.52 14.02
C ASP A 6 -5.13 22.71 15.02
N ASP A 7 -5.64 22.47 16.24
CA ASP A 7 -4.97 21.72 17.32
C ASP A 7 -5.29 20.22 17.28
N VAL A 8 -6.19 19.78 16.39
CA VAL A 8 -6.60 18.37 16.24
C VAL A 8 -5.43 17.52 15.76
N VAL A 9 -4.61 18.06 14.84
CA VAL A 9 -3.39 17.40 14.33
C VAL A 9 -2.23 18.38 14.37
N ILE A 10 -1.21 18.05 15.15
CA ILE A 10 0.01 18.84 15.29
C ILE A 10 1.17 18.03 14.73
N ILE A 11 1.96 18.63 13.83
CA ILE A 11 3.16 18.02 13.26
C ILE A 11 4.35 18.86 13.69
N SER A 12 5.21 18.28 14.52
CA SER A 12 6.47 18.87 14.98
C SER A 12 7.62 18.18 14.25
N GLN A 13 8.10 18.81 13.18
CA GLN A 13 9.22 18.31 12.38
C GLN A 13 10.53 18.41 13.17
N SER A 14 11.38 17.39 13.08
CA SER A 14 12.73 17.49 13.67
C SER A 14 13.61 18.43 12.83
N GLU A 15 14.50 19.15 13.51
CA GLU A 15 15.51 20.01 12.92
C GLU A 15 16.71 19.23 12.35
N LYS A 16 16.88 17.95 12.73
CA LYS A 16 17.99 17.10 12.26
C LYS A 16 17.54 16.00 11.33
N GLU A 17 18.34 15.77 10.29
CA GLU A 17 18.14 14.68 9.34
C GLU A 17 18.25 13.32 10.06
N GLY A 18 17.25 12.46 9.87
CA GLY A 18 17.17 11.13 10.51
C GLY A 18 16.49 11.11 11.89
N GLU A 19 16.24 12.25 12.54
CA GLU A 19 15.45 12.28 13.77
C GLU A 19 13.94 12.18 13.46
N PRO A 20 13.16 11.45 14.27
CA PRO A 20 11.74 11.25 14.00
C PRO A 20 10.95 12.54 14.15
N THR A 21 10.08 12.82 13.18
CA THR A 21 9.05 13.85 13.25
C THR A 21 7.91 13.36 14.13
N VAL A 22 7.36 14.24 14.98
CA VAL A 22 6.28 13.88 15.90
C VAL A 22 4.95 14.36 15.35
N ILE A 23 4.00 13.44 15.16
CA ILE A 23 2.60 13.74 14.80
C ILE A 23 1.72 13.45 16.01
N THR A 24 1.08 14.47 16.55
CA THR A 24 0.09 14.34 17.63
C THR A 24 -1.31 14.50 17.05
N VAL A 25 -2.19 13.55 17.36
CA VAL A 25 -3.61 13.58 17.00
C VAL A 25 -4.42 13.59 18.30
N ASN A 26 -5.27 14.61 18.45
CA ASN A 26 -6.17 14.76 19.59
C ASN A 26 -7.58 15.06 19.07
N CYS A 27 -8.42 14.03 18.97
CA CYS A 27 -9.74 14.13 18.36
C CYS A 27 -10.76 13.21 19.04
N PRO A 28 -12.07 13.38 18.78
CA PRO A 28 -13.05 12.42 19.24
C PRO A 28 -12.77 11.04 18.66
N ASP A 29 -13.08 10.00 19.43
CA ASP A 29 -12.85 8.63 19.02
C ASP A 29 -13.91 8.17 18.01
N LYS A 30 -13.51 7.29 17.11
CA LYS A 30 -14.39 6.54 16.21
C LYS A 30 -13.82 5.15 15.96
N THR A 31 -14.71 4.19 15.74
CA THR A 31 -14.31 2.85 15.30
C THR A 31 -13.46 2.95 14.03
N GLY A 32 -12.26 2.35 14.06
CA GLY A 32 -11.34 2.32 12.93
C GLY A 32 -10.50 3.59 12.73
N LEU A 33 -10.51 4.57 13.66
CA LEU A 33 -9.67 5.77 13.57
C LEU A 33 -8.19 5.43 13.37
N GLY A 34 -7.63 4.53 14.20
CA GLY A 34 -6.23 4.10 14.09
C GLY A 34 -5.91 3.50 12.73
N CYS A 35 -6.81 2.69 12.18
CA CYS A 35 -6.67 2.10 10.84
C CYS A 35 -6.64 3.16 9.74
N ASP A 36 -7.58 4.13 9.76
CA ASP A 36 -7.63 5.20 8.76
C ASP A 36 -6.38 6.12 8.85
N LEU A 37 -5.89 6.42 10.06
CA LEU A 37 -4.68 7.22 10.25
C LEU A 37 -3.45 6.46 9.72
N CYS A 38 -3.29 5.19 10.08
CA CYS A 38 -2.18 4.37 9.60
C CYS A 38 -2.21 4.18 8.08
N HIS A 39 -3.40 4.11 7.47
CA HIS A 39 -3.55 4.07 6.00
C HIS A 39 -2.94 5.32 5.35
N HIS A 40 -3.23 6.51 5.88
CA HIS A 40 -2.62 7.75 5.37
C HIS A 40 -1.12 7.82 5.64
N LEU A 41 -0.63 7.45 6.82
CA LEU A 41 0.81 7.43 7.10
C LEU A 41 1.55 6.53 6.09
N LEU A 42 0.99 5.34 5.82
CA LEU A 42 1.54 4.41 4.84
C LEU A 42 1.46 4.96 3.40
N PHE A 43 0.34 5.58 3.01
CA PHE A 43 0.20 6.21 1.69
C PHE A 43 1.22 7.33 1.45
N PHE A 44 1.57 8.08 2.50
CA PHE A 44 2.62 9.11 2.45
C PHE A 44 4.04 8.53 2.59
N GLN A 45 4.19 7.20 2.57
CA GLN A 45 5.46 6.47 2.67
C GLN A 45 6.24 6.82 3.95
N LEU A 46 5.54 7.04 5.06
CA LEU A 46 6.14 7.26 6.36
C LEU A 46 6.41 5.93 7.05
N SER A 47 7.61 5.80 7.63
CA SER A 47 7.92 4.73 8.57
C SER A 47 7.58 5.17 9.99
N VAL A 48 6.91 4.33 10.77
CA VAL A 48 6.53 4.65 12.15
C VAL A 48 7.47 3.94 13.10
N VAL A 49 8.28 4.70 13.82
CA VAL A 49 9.29 4.20 14.78
C VAL A 49 8.66 3.90 16.13
N ARG A 50 7.69 4.72 16.51
CA ARG A 50 6.96 4.58 17.77
C ARG A 50 5.55 5.12 17.62
N VAL A 51 4.60 4.50 18.31
CA VAL A 51 3.29 5.09 18.55
C VAL A 51 2.88 4.88 20.01
N ASP A 52 2.29 5.90 20.60
CA ASP A 52 1.54 5.79 21.85
C ASP A 52 0.09 6.21 21.55
N VAL A 53 -0.88 5.39 21.98
CA VAL A 53 -2.31 5.67 21.85
C VAL A 53 -3.01 5.49 23.18
N SER A 54 -3.92 6.41 23.50
CA SER A 54 -4.83 6.33 24.64
C SER A 54 -6.20 6.86 24.24
N THR A 55 -7.26 6.15 24.61
CA THR A 55 -8.64 6.60 24.41
C THR A 55 -9.50 6.27 25.62
N ASP A 56 -10.46 7.14 25.90
CA ASP A 56 -11.53 6.91 26.89
C ASP A 56 -12.84 6.41 26.22
N GLY A 57 -12.78 6.10 24.92
CA GLY A 57 -13.91 5.71 24.07
C GLY A 57 -14.73 6.89 23.54
N LYS A 58 -14.41 8.12 23.94
CA LYS A 58 -15.02 9.36 23.42
C LYS A 58 -14.00 10.28 22.78
N TRP A 59 -12.80 10.33 23.35
CA TRP A 59 -11.66 11.10 22.89
C TRP A 59 -10.45 10.19 22.78
N CYS A 60 -9.68 10.39 21.72
CA CYS A 60 -8.49 9.64 21.43
C CYS A 60 -7.31 10.61 21.34
N TYR A 61 -6.22 10.23 22.01
CA TYR A 61 -4.93 10.91 21.97
C TYR A 61 -3.90 9.92 21.42
N ILE A 62 -3.31 10.26 20.27
CA ILE A 62 -2.34 9.41 19.57
C ILE A 62 -1.11 10.25 19.26
N VAL A 63 0.07 9.70 19.54
CA VAL A 63 1.35 10.32 19.19
C VAL A 63 2.13 9.32 18.34
N PHE A 64 2.45 9.71 17.12
CA PHE A 64 3.32 8.96 16.22
C PHE A 64 4.69 9.63 16.13
N TRP A 65 5.75 8.83 16.19
CA TRP A 65 7.11 9.22 15.83
C TRP A 65 7.40 8.59 14.48
N VAL A 66 7.59 9.43 13.46
CA VAL A 66 7.66 8.98 12.07
C VAL A 66 8.90 9.51 11.38
N VAL A 67 9.44 8.69 10.47
CA VAL A 67 10.51 9.07 9.55
C VAL A 67 9.91 9.10 8.15
N GLY A 68 10.10 10.22 7.45
CA GLY A 68 9.63 10.43 6.08
C GLY A 68 10.76 10.74 5.13
N LYS A 69 10.47 10.75 3.83
CA LYS A 69 11.41 11.19 2.80
C LYS A 69 11.58 12.72 2.82
N PRO A 70 12.68 13.27 2.29
CA PRO A 70 12.84 14.73 2.13
C PRO A 70 11.72 15.38 1.31
N SER A 71 11.10 14.62 0.40
CA SER A 71 9.98 15.06 -0.45
C SER A 71 8.60 14.93 0.21
N THR A 72 8.53 14.56 1.49
CA THR A 72 7.25 14.42 2.20
C THR A 72 6.49 15.74 2.26
N ARG A 73 5.25 15.72 1.79
CA ARG A 73 4.35 16.89 1.77
C ARG A 73 3.58 16.99 3.09
N TRP A 74 4.25 17.46 4.14
CA TRP A 74 3.70 17.54 5.50
C TRP A 74 2.38 18.31 5.61
N ASP A 75 2.23 19.43 4.89
CA ASP A 75 0.99 20.23 4.91
C ASP A 75 -0.21 19.46 4.33
N LEU A 76 0.03 18.68 3.27
CA LEU A 76 -0.99 17.85 2.67
C LEU A 76 -1.35 16.68 3.59
N LEU A 77 -0.35 16.05 4.20
CA LEU A 77 -0.56 15.00 5.19
C LEU A 77 -1.42 15.51 6.35
N LYS A 78 -1.09 16.69 6.93
CA LYS A 78 -1.88 17.31 8.00
C LYS A 78 -3.35 17.43 7.60
N LYS A 79 -3.64 17.95 6.40
CA LYS A 79 -5.00 18.06 5.88
C LYS A 79 -5.71 16.70 5.76
N ARG A 80 -5.00 15.64 5.35
CA ARG A 80 -5.58 14.28 5.24
C ARG A 80 -5.86 13.66 6.60
N LEU A 81 -4.94 13.76 7.55
CA LEU A 81 -5.14 13.28 8.91
C LEU A 81 -6.32 14.02 9.58
N MET A 82 -6.40 15.33 9.40
CA MET A 82 -7.54 16.12 9.90
C MET A 82 -8.87 15.69 9.26
N GLY A 83 -8.89 15.40 7.94
CA GLY A 83 -10.10 14.95 7.23
C GLY A 83 -10.63 13.59 7.70
N VAL A 84 -9.79 12.76 8.31
CA VAL A 84 -10.18 11.47 8.90
C VAL A 84 -10.69 11.60 10.33
N CYS A 85 -10.23 12.62 11.05
CA CYS A 85 -10.61 12.87 12.44
C CYS A 85 -12.08 13.29 12.55
N PRO A 86 -12.87 12.70 13.47
CA PRO A 86 -14.24 13.17 13.72
C PRO A 86 -14.31 14.63 14.15
N SER A 87 -15.41 15.29 13.84
CA SER A 87 -15.66 16.66 14.29
C SER A 87 -15.90 16.71 15.81
N CYS A 88 -15.39 17.74 16.49
CA CYS A 88 -15.60 17.92 17.94
C CYS A 88 -17.08 18.03 18.34
N SER A 89 -17.95 18.46 17.42
CA SER A 89 -19.41 18.49 17.61
C SER A 89 -20.00 17.10 17.86
N SER A 90 -19.36 16.04 17.34
CA SER A 90 -19.76 14.65 17.54
C SER A 90 -19.56 14.17 18.98
N ALA A 91 -18.64 14.78 19.73
CA ALA A 91 -18.33 14.41 21.12
C ALA A 91 -19.24 15.07 22.17
N SER A 92 -20.01 16.09 21.79
CA SER A 92 -20.73 16.96 22.74
C SER A 92 -22.08 16.41 23.20
N GLY A 93 -22.50 15.21 22.77
CA GLY A 93 -23.78 14.60 23.19
C GLY A 93 -25.04 15.33 22.70
N ILE A 94 -24.90 16.47 22.01
CA ILE A 94 -26.00 17.21 21.36
C ILE A 94 -26.22 16.58 19.97
N SER A 95 -26.70 15.33 19.92
CA SER A 95 -27.12 14.70 18.66
C SER A 95 -28.59 15.00 18.39
N PHE A 96 -28.92 16.21 17.92
CA PHE A 96 -30.31 16.51 17.55
C PHE A 96 -30.79 15.79 16.28
N TYR A 97 -29.87 15.21 15.50
CA TYR A 97 -30.19 14.21 14.51
C TYR A 97 -29.06 13.18 14.52
N ARG A 98 -29.36 11.94 14.91
CA ARG A 98 -28.62 10.80 14.38
C ARG A 98 -28.96 10.81 12.90
N THR A 99 -28.18 11.52 12.09
CA THR A 99 -28.22 11.34 10.64
C THR A 99 -27.92 9.87 10.44
N GLU A 100 -28.94 9.09 10.11
CA GLU A 100 -28.76 7.78 9.50
C GLU A 100 -27.67 7.99 8.46
N MET A 101 -26.50 7.38 8.67
CA MET A 101 -25.40 7.47 7.72
C MET A 101 -25.95 6.88 6.43
N GLN A 102 -26.42 7.75 5.53
CA GLN A 102 -26.63 7.35 4.16
C GLN A 102 -25.34 6.69 3.71
N PRO A 103 -25.41 5.51 3.06
CA PRO A 103 -24.22 4.90 2.53
C PRO A 103 -23.46 5.96 1.73
N PRO A 104 -22.15 6.14 1.97
CA PRO A 104 -21.39 7.18 1.29
C PRO A 104 -21.63 7.05 -0.21
N LYS A 105 -21.96 8.18 -0.86
CA LYS A 105 -22.16 8.17 -2.31
C LYS A 105 -20.93 7.52 -2.94
N PRO A 106 -21.11 6.55 -3.86
CA PRO A 106 -19.97 5.92 -4.49
C PRO A 106 -19.15 6.99 -5.21
N PRO A 107 -17.82 7.01 -5.02
CA PRO A 107 -16.98 8.03 -5.62
C PRO A 107 -17.10 7.99 -7.15
N HIS A 108 -17.05 9.15 -7.78
CA HIS A 108 -17.01 9.24 -9.23
C HIS A 108 -15.76 8.53 -9.75
N VAL A 109 -15.97 7.63 -10.70
CA VAL A 109 -14.88 6.91 -11.37
C VAL A 109 -14.60 7.57 -12.71
N PHE A 110 -13.33 7.75 -13.00
CA PHE A 110 -12.86 8.35 -14.24
C PHE A 110 -12.01 7.34 -14.99
N LEU A 111 -12.12 7.34 -16.32
CA LEU A 111 -11.26 6.60 -17.21
C LEU A 111 -10.22 7.56 -17.75
N LEU A 112 -8.98 7.33 -17.34
CA LEU A 112 -7.81 7.96 -17.94
C LEU A 112 -7.28 7.03 -19.04
N LYS A 113 -7.31 7.52 -20.28
CA LYS A 113 -6.77 6.84 -21.46
C LYS A 113 -5.41 7.42 -21.74
N PHE A 114 -4.37 6.62 -21.62
CA PHE A 114 -3.00 7.03 -21.87
C PHE A 114 -2.48 6.31 -23.13
N CYS A 115 -2.00 7.08 -24.10
CA CYS A 115 -1.34 6.57 -25.30
C CYS A 115 0.08 7.10 -25.38
N GLY A 116 1.05 6.22 -25.64
CA GLY A 116 2.44 6.61 -25.74
C GLY A 116 3.31 5.57 -26.44
N TYR A 117 4.60 5.90 -26.61
CA TYR A 117 5.62 4.92 -26.99
C TYR A 117 6.07 4.14 -25.78
N ASP A 118 6.06 2.82 -25.89
CA ASP A 118 6.45 1.95 -24.78
C ASP A 118 7.93 2.15 -24.44
N ARG A 119 8.22 2.17 -23.14
CA ARG A 119 9.58 2.15 -22.62
C ARG A 119 9.58 1.53 -21.24
N ARG A 120 10.73 0.95 -20.88
CA ARG A 120 10.90 0.35 -19.55
C ARG A 120 10.63 1.36 -18.44
N GLY A 121 9.77 0.97 -17.50
CA GLY A 121 9.36 1.81 -16.37
C GLY A 121 8.33 2.89 -16.71
N LEU A 122 7.76 2.93 -17.92
CA LEU A 122 6.70 3.88 -18.28
C LEU A 122 5.48 3.76 -17.36
N LEU A 123 4.97 2.55 -17.18
CA LEU A 123 3.84 2.28 -16.30
C LEU A 123 4.09 2.72 -14.85
N HIS A 124 5.32 2.53 -14.36
CA HIS A 124 5.70 3.02 -13.05
C HIS A 124 5.71 4.55 -12.98
N ALA A 125 6.26 5.24 -13.99
CA ALA A 125 6.26 6.71 -14.03
C ALA A 125 4.83 7.29 -14.05
N VAL A 126 3.92 6.68 -14.81
CA VAL A 126 2.49 7.05 -14.81
C VAL A 126 1.88 6.80 -13.42
N THR A 127 2.11 5.61 -12.86
CA THR A 127 1.60 5.24 -11.52
C THR A 127 2.11 6.18 -10.43
N GLU A 128 3.38 6.58 -10.50
CA GLU A 128 3.99 7.55 -9.59
C GLU A 128 3.29 8.90 -9.64
N VAL A 129 3.02 9.44 -10.83
CA VAL A 129 2.27 10.69 -10.98
C VAL A 129 0.86 10.57 -10.40
N LEU A 130 0.15 9.48 -10.68
CA LEU A 130 -1.19 9.25 -10.14
C LEU A 130 -1.16 9.18 -8.60
N CYS A 131 -0.18 8.50 -8.01
CA CYS A 131 0.03 8.46 -6.57
C CYS A 131 0.33 9.84 -5.98
N VAL A 132 1.25 10.62 -6.58
CA VAL A 132 1.56 11.99 -6.15
C VAL A 132 0.32 12.88 -6.20
N LEU A 133 -0.54 12.70 -7.21
CA LEU A 133 -1.78 13.44 -7.32
C LEU A 133 -2.92 12.91 -6.43
N GLU A 134 -2.71 11.85 -5.65
CA GLU A 134 -3.74 11.20 -4.82
C GLU A 134 -4.91 10.61 -5.62
N LEU A 135 -4.62 10.18 -6.85
CA LEU A 135 -5.53 9.46 -7.72
C LEU A 135 -5.36 7.95 -7.46
N THR A 136 -6.42 7.31 -6.98
CA THR A 136 -6.41 5.88 -6.66
C THR A 136 -6.85 5.08 -7.87
N ILE A 137 -6.00 4.16 -8.32
CA ILE A 137 -6.30 3.21 -9.40
C ILE A 137 -7.21 2.10 -8.84
N LYS A 138 -8.40 1.95 -9.43
CA LYS A 138 -9.37 0.88 -9.12
C LYS A 138 -9.23 -0.30 -10.07
N ARG A 139 -8.94 -0.01 -11.32
CA ARG A 139 -8.64 -1.01 -12.35
C ARG A 139 -7.64 -0.41 -13.32
N VAL A 140 -6.71 -1.23 -13.77
CA VAL A 140 -5.82 -0.90 -14.89
C VAL A 140 -5.99 -1.96 -15.96
N LYS A 141 -5.92 -1.56 -17.22
CA LYS A 141 -5.71 -2.45 -18.35
C LYS A 141 -4.58 -1.86 -19.16
N VAL A 142 -3.44 -2.51 -19.12
CA VAL A 142 -2.23 -2.14 -19.87
C VAL A 142 -2.15 -3.04 -21.09
N SER A 143 -1.87 -2.45 -22.26
CA SER A 143 -1.66 -3.23 -23.47
C SER A 143 -0.65 -2.56 -24.38
N THR A 144 0.38 -3.31 -24.76
CA THR A 144 1.38 -2.90 -25.75
C THR A 144 1.02 -3.47 -27.12
N THR A 145 0.96 -2.62 -28.13
CA THR A 145 0.69 -3.00 -29.52
C THR A 145 1.98 -3.41 -30.24
N PRO A 146 1.91 -4.23 -31.31
CA PRO A 146 3.10 -4.69 -32.03
C PRO A 146 3.96 -3.57 -32.66
N ASP A 147 3.41 -2.38 -32.85
CA ASP A 147 4.14 -1.19 -33.33
C ASP A 147 4.87 -0.43 -32.20
N GLY A 148 4.95 -1.01 -30.99
CA GLY A 148 5.68 -0.45 -29.85
C GLY A 148 4.97 0.71 -29.15
N LYS A 149 3.65 0.86 -29.37
CA LYS A 149 2.83 1.83 -28.64
C LYS A 149 2.11 1.15 -27.47
N VAL A 150 1.77 1.94 -26.46
CA VAL A 150 0.91 1.51 -25.35
C VAL A 150 -0.44 2.20 -25.44
N MET A 151 -1.47 1.46 -25.08
CA MET A 151 -2.83 1.96 -24.86
C MET A 151 -3.29 1.51 -23.48
N ASP A 152 -3.07 2.37 -22.49
CA ASP A 152 -3.32 2.07 -21.10
C ASP A 152 -4.59 2.74 -20.63
N LEU A 153 -5.45 1.96 -19.99
CA LEU A 153 -6.74 2.38 -19.49
C LEU A 153 -6.74 2.29 -17.97
N PHE A 154 -6.71 3.44 -17.30
CA PHE A 154 -6.75 3.54 -15.84
C PHE A 154 -8.14 3.98 -15.40
N PHE A 155 -8.82 3.14 -14.63
CA PHE A 155 -10.03 3.50 -13.91
C PHE A 155 -9.60 4.06 -12.56
N ILE A 156 -9.72 5.38 -12.40
CA ILE A 156 -9.20 6.11 -11.25
C ILE A 156 -10.33 6.80 -10.47
N THR A 157 -10.07 7.01 -9.19
CA THR A 157 -10.91 7.82 -8.28
C THR A 157 -10.05 8.90 -7.66
N ASP A 158 -10.61 10.10 -7.47
CA ASP A 158 -9.88 11.23 -6.90
C ASP A 158 -10.18 11.37 -5.40
N THR A 159 -9.16 11.20 -4.57
CA THR A 159 -9.25 11.38 -3.11
C THR A 159 -9.54 12.84 -2.74
N ARG A 160 -9.33 13.80 -3.66
CA ARG A 160 -9.73 15.20 -3.47
C ARG A 160 -11.17 15.48 -3.90
N GLU A 161 -11.82 14.56 -4.61
CA GLU A 161 -13.12 14.78 -5.26
C GLU A 161 -13.13 16.08 -6.09
N LEU A 162 -12.06 16.34 -6.87
CA LEU A 162 -11.93 17.53 -7.72
C LEU A 162 -11.73 17.18 -9.20
N LEU A 163 -11.51 15.91 -9.56
CA LEU A 163 -11.23 15.47 -10.94
C LEU A 163 -12.41 15.65 -11.90
N GLN A 164 -13.60 15.97 -11.40
CA GLN A 164 -14.72 16.45 -12.22
C GLN A 164 -14.48 17.85 -12.79
N THR A 165 -13.55 18.63 -12.24
CA THR A 165 -13.22 19.97 -12.71
C THR A 165 -12.19 19.91 -13.84
N LYS A 166 -12.38 20.71 -14.90
CA LYS A 166 -11.44 20.78 -16.03
C LYS A 166 -10.02 21.14 -15.58
N LYS A 167 -9.89 22.10 -14.66
CA LYS A 167 -8.60 22.50 -14.11
C LYS A 167 -7.82 21.32 -13.50
N ARG A 168 -8.48 20.47 -12.71
CA ARG A 168 -7.84 19.29 -12.11
C ARG A 168 -7.43 18.24 -13.15
N GLN A 169 -8.21 18.10 -14.22
CA GLN A 169 -7.87 17.21 -15.33
C GLN A 169 -6.67 17.73 -16.12
N GLU A 170 -6.68 19.02 -16.47
CA GLU A 170 -5.56 19.71 -17.12
C GLU A 170 -4.28 19.60 -16.29
N ASP A 171 -4.36 19.94 -14.99
CA ASP A 171 -3.23 19.78 -14.05
C ASP A 171 -2.71 18.34 -14.05
N THR A 172 -3.59 17.34 -14.05
CA THR A 172 -3.20 15.91 -14.07
C THR A 172 -2.47 15.54 -15.35
N ILE A 173 -2.99 15.97 -16.49
CA ILE A 173 -2.41 15.74 -17.81
C ILE A 173 -1.03 16.41 -17.92
N ASP A 174 -0.89 17.63 -17.39
CA ASP A 174 0.38 18.36 -17.44
C ASP A 174 1.46 17.71 -16.56
N HIS A 175 1.10 17.16 -15.40
CA HIS A 175 2.04 16.37 -14.59
C HIS A 175 2.45 15.07 -15.31
N LEU A 176 1.52 14.41 -16.01
CA LEU A 176 1.83 13.22 -16.80
C LEU A 176 2.76 13.54 -17.96
N LYS A 177 2.50 14.63 -18.70
CA LYS A 177 3.40 15.13 -19.75
C LYS A 177 4.78 15.44 -19.22
N ALA A 178 4.88 16.10 -18.06
CA ALA A 178 6.16 16.44 -17.46
C ALA A 178 6.99 15.21 -17.04
N ALA A 179 6.34 14.16 -16.52
CA ALA A 179 7.02 12.95 -16.07
C ALA A 179 7.36 11.99 -17.22
N VAL A 180 6.47 11.88 -18.22
CA VAL A 180 6.63 10.94 -19.33
C VAL A 180 7.46 11.55 -20.47
N GLY A 181 7.34 12.86 -20.71
CA GLY A 181 8.01 13.58 -21.80
C GLY A 181 7.48 13.16 -23.17
N ASP A 182 8.38 13.12 -24.15
CA ASP A 182 8.07 12.86 -25.58
C ASP A 182 7.47 11.47 -25.85
N ALA A 183 7.50 10.56 -24.87
CA ALA A 183 6.86 9.27 -25.00
C ALA A 183 5.32 9.38 -25.00
N MET A 184 4.72 10.47 -24.52
CA MET A 184 3.27 10.64 -24.48
C MET A 184 2.71 11.14 -25.83
N ILE A 185 1.80 10.37 -26.42
CA ILE A 185 1.09 10.72 -27.67
C ILE A 185 -0.22 11.43 -27.35
N SER A 186 -1.04 10.87 -26.46
CA SER A 186 -2.29 11.48 -25.99
C SER A 186 -2.64 11.02 -24.59
N CYS A 187 -3.40 11.85 -23.86
CA CYS A 187 -3.96 11.49 -22.56
C CYS A 187 -5.31 12.19 -22.40
N ASP A 188 -6.35 11.41 -22.18
CA ASP A 188 -7.73 11.90 -22.03
C ASP A 188 -8.32 11.37 -20.73
N ILE A 189 -9.13 12.19 -20.06
CA ILE A 189 -9.82 11.83 -18.82
C ILE A 189 -11.32 12.01 -19.01
N GLU A 190 -12.06 10.92 -18.87
CA GLU A 190 -13.52 10.90 -19.03
C GLU A 190 -14.18 10.40 -17.75
N MET A 191 -15.31 11.00 -17.36
CA MET A 191 -16.12 10.46 -16.27
C MET A 191 -16.88 9.23 -16.77
N VAL A 192 -16.85 8.16 -16.00
CA VAL A 192 -17.49 6.89 -16.35
C VAL A 192 -18.63 6.61 -15.38
N GLY A 193 -19.76 6.12 -15.92
CA GLY A 193 -20.92 5.74 -15.11
C GLY A 193 -20.63 4.54 -14.20
N PRO A 194 -21.35 4.42 -13.07
CA PRO A 194 -21.18 3.33 -12.10
C PRO A 194 -21.47 1.93 -12.68
N GLU A 195 -22.20 1.86 -13.81
CA GLU A 195 -22.47 0.62 -14.56
C GLU A 195 -21.18 -0.13 -14.97
N ILE A 196 -20.12 0.60 -15.35
CA ILE A 196 -18.86 -0.01 -15.85
C ILE A 196 -18.01 -0.55 -14.69
N THR A 197 -18.24 -0.07 -13.47
CA THR A 197 -17.68 -0.64 -12.24
C THR A 197 -18.48 -1.82 -11.69
N ALA A 198 -19.76 -1.98 -12.01
CA ALA A 198 -20.53 -3.15 -11.54
C ALA A 198 -20.06 -4.48 -12.16
N CYS A 199 -19.38 -4.41 -13.32
CA CYS A 199 -18.74 -5.54 -13.98
C CYS A 199 -17.26 -5.73 -13.56
N SER A 200 -16.85 -5.23 -12.39
CA SER A 200 -15.47 -5.33 -11.88
C SER A 200 -15.12 -6.67 -11.24
N GLN A 201 -16.03 -7.65 -11.25
CA GLN A 201 -15.67 -9.02 -10.91
C GLN A 201 -14.79 -9.54 -12.05
N GLY A 202 -13.51 -9.74 -11.75
CA GLY A 202 -12.61 -10.48 -12.64
C GLY A 202 -13.19 -11.88 -12.92
N PRO A 203 -12.69 -12.60 -13.93
CA PRO A 203 -13.07 -13.99 -14.11
C PRO A 203 -12.92 -14.74 -12.77
N SER A 204 -13.93 -15.53 -12.40
CA SER A 204 -14.01 -16.23 -11.10
C SER A 204 -12.88 -17.24 -10.84
N TYR A 205 -11.99 -17.44 -11.82
CA TYR A 205 -10.87 -18.36 -11.76
C TYR A 205 -9.63 -17.65 -11.22
N LEU A 206 -9.41 -17.76 -9.91
CA LEU A 206 -8.10 -17.50 -9.31
C LEU A 206 -7.26 -18.79 -9.35
N PRO A 207 -5.96 -18.71 -9.64
CA PRO A 207 -5.10 -19.89 -9.63
C PRO A 207 -5.06 -20.60 -8.26
N PRO A 208 -4.86 -21.93 -8.23
CA PRO A 208 -4.74 -22.71 -6.99
C PRO A 208 -3.70 -22.12 -6.04
N ALA A 209 -2.58 -21.61 -6.54
CA ALA A 209 -1.52 -21.00 -5.72
C ALA A 209 -1.98 -19.89 -4.74
N ILE A 210 -3.05 -19.14 -5.04
CA ILE A 210 -3.63 -18.15 -4.11
C ILE A 210 -4.69 -18.80 -3.22
N THR A 211 -5.49 -19.72 -3.77
CA THR A 211 -6.65 -20.31 -3.07
C THR A 211 -6.29 -21.47 -2.15
N GLU A 212 -5.23 -22.22 -2.45
CA GLU A 212 -4.62 -23.26 -1.62
C GLU A 212 -3.81 -22.61 -0.50
N ASP A 213 -3.01 -21.58 -0.76
CA ASP A 213 -2.36 -20.76 0.29
C ASP A 213 -3.37 -20.18 1.30
N LEU A 214 -4.59 -19.86 0.86
CA LEU A 214 -5.67 -19.39 1.74
C LEU A 214 -6.32 -20.53 2.54
N ARG A 215 -6.34 -21.77 2.01
CA ARG A 215 -6.89 -22.95 2.69
C ARG A 215 -5.88 -23.60 3.64
N ASP A 216 -4.60 -23.62 3.28
CA ASP A 216 -3.51 -24.18 4.07
C ASP A 216 -3.20 -23.32 5.31
N LEU A 217 -3.54 -22.02 5.27
CA LEU A 217 -3.41 -21.13 6.42
C LEU A 217 -4.51 -21.29 7.48
N ASP A 218 -5.71 -21.75 7.10
CA ASP A 218 -6.74 -22.19 8.07
C ASP A 218 -6.29 -23.45 8.84
N MET A 219 -5.24 -24.10 8.35
CA MET A 219 -4.67 -25.35 8.86
C MET A 219 -3.25 -25.19 9.44
N LEU A 220 -2.85 -23.98 9.89
CA LEU A 220 -1.63 -23.79 10.68
C LEU A 220 -1.76 -24.42 12.10
N ASP A 221 -1.95 -25.72 12.13
CA ASP A 221 -1.60 -26.61 13.23
C ASP A 221 -0.49 -27.51 12.69
N ASP A 222 0.70 -27.38 13.29
CA ASP A 222 1.93 -28.15 13.09
C ASP A 222 2.15 -28.87 11.74
N GLN A 223 3.22 -28.43 11.06
CA GLN A 223 3.94 -29.07 9.94
C GLN A 223 3.63 -28.56 8.53
N GLN A 224 4.47 -27.63 8.04
CA GLN A 224 5.23 -27.88 6.81
C GLN A 224 6.39 -26.88 6.61
N SER A 225 7.54 -27.48 6.30
CA SER A 225 8.80 -26.88 5.90
C SER A 225 8.80 -26.54 4.41
N GLY A 226 9.01 -25.27 4.05
CA GLY A 226 9.14 -24.81 2.65
C GLY A 226 9.48 -23.32 2.51
N SER A 227 10.77 -22.99 2.62
CA SER A 227 11.50 -21.83 2.07
C SER A 227 10.92 -20.40 2.06
N ILE A 228 10.28 -19.94 3.14
CA ILE A 228 10.34 -18.53 3.56
C ILE A 228 10.69 -18.57 5.06
N PRO A 229 11.70 -17.82 5.55
CA PRO A 229 12.02 -17.83 6.97
C PRO A 229 10.74 -17.47 7.72
N SER A 230 10.31 -18.37 8.60
CA SER A 230 9.25 -18.08 9.57
C SER A 230 9.79 -16.97 10.47
N ASN A 231 9.59 -15.73 10.05
CA ASN A 231 9.83 -14.57 10.89
C ASN A 231 8.91 -14.76 12.09
N SER A 232 9.51 -14.95 13.25
CA SER A 232 8.82 -15.42 14.45
C SER A 232 7.86 -14.36 14.96
N VAL A 233 6.64 -14.34 14.42
CA VAL A 233 5.52 -13.57 14.98
C VAL A 233 5.13 -14.24 16.29
N SER A 234 5.42 -13.59 17.41
CA SER A 234 5.02 -14.00 18.74
C SER A 234 3.86 -13.14 19.21
N ILE A 235 2.77 -13.78 19.61
CA ILE A 235 1.59 -13.09 20.13
C ILE A 235 1.24 -13.71 21.48
N THR A 236 1.36 -12.92 22.53
CA THR A 236 0.97 -13.29 23.89
C THR A 236 -0.29 -12.56 24.28
N VAL A 237 -1.16 -13.23 25.02
CA VAL A 237 -2.40 -12.67 25.54
C VAL A 237 -2.37 -12.79 27.05
N ASP A 238 -2.56 -11.69 27.75
CA ASP A 238 -2.54 -11.63 29.21
C ASP A 238 -3.77 -10.91 29.75
N ASN A 239 -4.45 -11.57 30.69
CA ASN A 239 -5.62 -11.06 31.39
C ASN A 239 -5.32 -10.73 32.87
N SER A 240 -4.08 -10.79 33.33
CA SER A 240 -3.72 -10.53 34.73
C SER A 240 -3.44 -9.06 35.03
N LEU A 241 -2.92 -8.29 34.07
CA LEU A 241 -2.41 -6.93 34.27
C LEU A 241 -3.47 -5.82 34.34
N SER A 242 -4.72 -6.13 34.00
CA SER A 242 -5.82 -5.15 34.00
C SER A 242 -7.13 -5.84 34.33
N PRO A 243 -7.96 -5.31 35.25
CA PRO A 243 -9.27 -5.90 35.55
C PRO A 243 -10.27 -5.72 34.39
N ALA A 244 -10.11 -4.66 33.58
CA ALA A 244 -11.08 -4.28 32.55
C ALA A 244 -10.66 -4.66 31.11
N HIS A 245 -9.36 -4.83 30.87
CA HIS A 245 -8.80 -4.98 29.51
C HIS A 245 -8.03 -6.30 29.36
N THR A 246 -7.95 -6.80 28.13
CA THR A 246 -7.05 -7.89 27.73
C THR A 246 -5.80 -7.26 27.14
N LEU A 247 -4.61 -7.62 27.64
CA LEU A 247 -3.35 -7.24 27.02
C LEU A 247 -3.03 -8.23 25.89
N VAL A 248 -2.71 -7.70 24.72
CA VAL A 248 -2.11 -8.45 23.62
C VAL A 248 -0.74 -7.86 23.36
N GLN A 249 0.29 -8.67 23.46
CA GLN A 249 1.65 -8.27 23.12
C GLN A 249 2.05 -8.96 21.82
N ILE A 250 2.56 -8.19 20.88
CA ILE A 250 2.94 -8.62 19.54
C ILE A 250 4.41 -8.31 19.38
N VAL A 251 5.20 -9.33 19.08
CA VAL A 251 6.61 -9.19 18.70
C VAL A 251 6.77 -9.79 17.32
N CYS A 252 7.23 -8.99 16.35
CA CYS A 252 7.38 -9.42 14.97
C CYS A 252 8.42 -8.60 14.23
N GLN A 253 8.81 -9.07 13.04
CA GLN A 253 9.67 -8.28 12.16
C GLN A 253 8.89 -7.06 11.64
N ASP A 254 9.49 -5.89 11.82
CA ASP A 254 9.00 -4.64 11.26
C ASP A 254 8.97 -4.72 9.73
N HIS A 255 7.95 -4.10 9.16
CA HIS A 255 7.76 -4.01 7.73
C HIS A 255 6.90 -2.81 7.41
N LYS A 256 7.06 -2.30 6.18
CA LYS A 256 6.22 -1.25 5.60
C LYS A 256 4.75 -1.63 5.82
N GLY A 257 4.01 -0.78 6.54
CA GLY A 257 2.58 -0.99 6.78
C GLY A 257 2.20 -1.87 7.97
N LEU A 258 3.14 -2.33 8.79
CA LEU A 258 2.88 -3.18 9.96
C LEU A 258 1.72 -2.67 10.84
N LEU A 259 1.77 -1.40 11.25
CA LEU A 259 0.70 -0.81 12.06
C LEU A 259 -0.65 -0.79 11.35
N TYR A 260 -0.67 -0.56 10.03
CA TYR A 260 -1.90 -0.62 9.26
C TYR A 260 -2.47 -2.04 9.27
N ASP A 261 -1.63 -3.06 9.06
CA ASP A 261 -2.06 -4.46 9.02
C ASP A 261 -2.60 -4.94 10.39
N ILE A 262 -2.00 -4.52 11.50
CA ILE A 262 -2.51 -4.76 12.86
C ILE A 262 -3.85 -4.03 13.06
N MET A 263 -3.89 -2.72 12.84
CA MET A 263 -5.08 -1.89 13.11
C MET A 263 -6.26 -2.32 12.24
N ARG A 264 -5.99 -2.72 10.99
CA ARG A 264 -6.98 -3.28 10.09
C ARG A 264 -7.56 -4.57 10.63
N THR A 265 -6.71 -5.50 11.05
CA THR A 265 -7.15 -6.79 11.60
C THR A 265 -8.02 -6.59 12.84
N LEU A 266 -7.62 -5.69 13.74
CA LEU A 266 -8.42 -5.36 14.94
C LEU A 266 -9.75 -4.70 14.58
N LYS A 267 -9.76 -3.78 13.60
CA LYS A 267 -10.97 -3.13 13.09
C LYS A 267 -11.95 -4.14 12.50
N ASP A 268 -11.48 -5.05 11.64
CA ASP A 268 -12.32 -6.07 10.98
C ASP A 268 -12.98 -7.03 12.00
N TYR A 269 -12.34 -7.24 13.15
CA TYR A 269 -12.85 -8.07 14.26
C TYR A 269 -13.64 -7.28 15.32
N ASN A 270 -13.90 -5.98 15.08
CA ASN A 270 -14.58 -5.08 16.01
C ASN A 270 -13.93 -5.04 17.41
N ILE A 271 -12.60 -5.05 17.45
CA ILE A 271 -11.82 -4.93 18.68
C ILE A 271 -11.50 -3.46 18.93
N GLN A 272 -11.75 -3.03 20.16
CA GLN A 272 -11.44 -1.68 20.62
C GLN A 272 -10.08 -1.68 21.32
N ILE A 273 -9.28 -0.64 21.09
CA ILE A 273 -8.00 -0.42 21.77
C ILE A 273 -8.21 0.73 22.75
N SER A 274 -7.91 0.53 24.02
CA SER A 274 -7.98 1.59 25.05
C SER A 274 -6.63 2.25 25.28
N TYR A 275 -5.57 1.45 25.28
CA TYR A 275 -4.20 1.90 25.38
C TYR A 275 -3.33 1.05 24.46
N GLY A 276 -2.34 1.66 23.84
CA GLY A 276 -1.41 0.96 22.98
C GLY A 276 -0.07 1.65 22.94
N ARG A 277 0.99 0.85 22.90
CA ARG A 277 2.35 1.30 22.67
C ARG A 277 2.98 0.40 21.62
N CYS A 278 3.63 0.99 20.64
CA CYS A 278 4.45 0.30 19.66
C CYS A 278 5.82 0.94 19.65
N THR A 279 6.86 0.12 19.66
CA THR A 279 8.25 0.58 19.56
C THR A 279 9.03 -0.38 18.67
N THR A 280 9.70 0.17 17.68
CA THR A 280 10.72 -0.54 16.90
C THR A 280 12.02 -0.52 17.72
N LYS A 281 12.47 -1.70 18.21
CA LYS A 281 13.59 -1.85 19.16
C LYS A 281 14.95 -1.92 18.46
N THR A 282 15.00 -2.60 17.31
CA THR A 282 16.16 -2.74 16.41
C THR A 282 15.75 -2.31 15.01
N GLU A 283 16.65 -2.31 14.01
CA GLU A 283 16.27 -2.01 12.62
C GLU A 283 15.18 -2.96 12.07
N THR A 284 14.99 -4.13 12.68
CA THR A 284 14.09 -5.17 12.16
C THR A 284 13.00 -5.62 13.13
N ASP A 285 13.11 -5.41 14.44
CA ASP A 285 12.16 -5.99 15.39
C ASP A 285 11.24 -4.92 16.00
N CYS A 286 9.94 -5.19 15.92
CA CYS A 286 8.90 -4.35 16.46
C CYS A 286 8.19 -5.05 17.62
N GLU A 287 8.00 -4.32 18.72
CA GLU A 287 7.21 -4.76 19.87
C GLU A 287 6.00 -3.84 20.06
N MET A 288 4.83 -4.44 20.26
CA MET A 288 3.59 -3.73 20.45
C MET A 288 2.80 -4.31 21.62
N ASP A 289 2.43 -3.46 22.56
CA ASP A 289 1.55 -3.78 23.68
C ASP A 289 0.20 -3.09 23.47
N LEU A 290 -0.88 -3.86 23.41
CA LEU A 290 -2.24 -3.36 23.18
C LEU A 290 -3.19 -3.81 24.29
N PHE A 291 -3.81 -2.86 24.98
CA PHE A 291 -4.91 -3.11 25.90
C PHE A 291 -6.22 -3.01 25.13
N ILE A 292 -6.84 -4.16 24.91
CA ILE A 292 -8.00 -4.31 24.04
C ILE A 292 -9.26 -4.75 24.79
N MET A 293 -10.41 -4.46 24.17
CA MET A 293 -11.75 -4.89 24.57
C MET A 293 -12.57 -5.32 23.36
N GLN A 294 -13.61 -6.10 23.61
CA GLN A 294 -14.65 -6.39 22.63
C GLN A 294 -15.50 -5.14 22.36
N ALA A 295 -16.26 -5.15 21.26
CA ALA A 295 -17.19 -4.07 20.90
C ALA A 295 -18.24 -3.75 21.98
N ASP A 296 -18.57 -4.70 22.86
CA ASP A 296 -19.47 -4.49 23.99
C ASP A 296 -18.78 -3.87 25.22
N GLY A 297 -17.53 -3.45 25.09
CA GLY A 297 -16.71 -2.87 26.16
C GLY A 297 -16.22 -3.89 27.18
N LYS A 298 -16.42 -5.21 26.93
CA LYS A 298 -15.96 -6.25 27.84
C LYS A 298 -14.59 -6.79 27.42
N LYS A 299 -13.85 -7.21 28.43
CA LYS A 299 -12.62 -7.98 28.29
C LYS A 299 -12.83 -9.29 27.51
N ILE A 300 -11.82 -9.74 26.77
CA ILE A 300 -11.84 -11.03 26.07
C ILE A 300 -11.37 -12.10 27.06
N VAL A 301 -12.31 -12.81 27.69
CA VAL A 301 -12.00 -13.86 28.68
C VAL A 301 -12.06 -15.27 28.09
N ASP A 302 -12.90 -15.48 27.09
CA ASP A 302 -13.06 -16.78 26.42
C ASP A 302 -11.77 -17.17 25.67
N PRO A 303 -11.10 -18.29 26.05
CA PRO A 303 -9.88 -18.75 25.39
C PRO A 303 -10.07 -19.00 23.89
N SER A 304 -11.27 -19.41 23.46
CA SER A 304 -11.57 -19.66 22.05
C SER A 304 -11.48 -18.37 21.23
N LYS A 305 -12.02 -17.26 21.76
CA LYS A 305 -11.92 -15.92 21.15
C LYS A 305 -10.49 -15.39 21.16
N GLN A 306 -9.75 -15.62 22.25
CA GLN A 306 -8.33 -15.24 22.33
C GLN A 306 -7.49 -15.97 21.29
N ASN A 307 -7.68 -17.29 21.16
CA ASN A 307 -6.99 -18.10 20.17
C ASN A 307 -7.38 -17.69 18.74
N ALA A 308 -8.66 -17.45 18.47
CA ALA A 308 -9.10 -16.97 17.15
C ALA A 308 -8.44 -15.62 16.77
N LEU A 309 -8.38 -14.67 17.71
CA LEU A 309 -7.70 -13.40 17.49
C LEU A 309 -6.19 -13.60 17.27
N ARG A 310 -5.55 -14.42 18.10
CA ARG A 310 -4.13 -14.74 18.00
C ARG A 310 -3.80 -15.36 16.65
N SER A 311 -4.48 -16.43 16.27
CA SER A 311 -4.27 -17.11 14.99
C SER A 311 -4.48 -16.16 13.81
N ARG A 312 -5.47 -15.27 13.92
CA ARG A 312 -5.71 -14.29 12.87
C ARG A 312 -4.58 -13.28 12.74
N LEU A 313 -4.20 -12.64 13.84
CA LEU A 313 -3.08 -11.68 13.83
C LEU A 313 -1.80 -12.36 13.33
N GLN A 314 -1.53 -13.60 13.75
CA GLN A 314 -0.38 -14.36 13.29
C GLN A 314 -0.41 -14.59 11.77
N MET A 315 -1.57 -14.99 11.22
CA MET A 315 -1.74 -15.16 9.77
C MET A 315 -1.52 -13.87 8.98
N GLU A 316 -2.10 -12.76 9.45
CA GLU A 316 -2.01 -11.45 8.77
C GLU A 316 -0.62 -10.84 8.86
N LEU A 317 0.13 -11.11 9.93
CA LEU A 317 1.48 -10.58 10.12
C LEU A 317 2.57 -11.43 9.46
N CYS A 318 2.41 -12.76 9.42
CA CYS A 318 3.35 -13.63 8.71
C CYS A 318 3.35 -13.36 7.20
N ARG A 319 2.16 -13.13 6.63
CA ARG A 319 1.99 -12.78 5.23
C ARG A 319 0.89 -11.71 5.16
N PRO A 320 1.24 -10.40 5.13
CA PRO A 320 0.22 -9.34 4.96
C PRO A 320 -0.33 -9.27 3.55
N LEU A 321 0.49 -9.65 2.58
CA LEU A 321 0.16 -9.78 1.17
C LEU A 321 0.45 -11.23 0.74
N ARG A 322 -0.19 -11.71 -0.33
CA ARG A 322 0.22 -12.96 -0.99
C ARG A 322 0.87 -12.61 -2.31
N VAL A 323 2.07 -13.10 -2.56
CA VAL A 323 2.76 -12.95 -3.84
C VAL A 323 3.02 -14.35 -4.37
N ALA A 324 2.69 -14.58 -5.64
CA ALA A 324 2.93 -15.83 -6.30
C ALA A 324 3.26 -15.58 -7.77
N LEU A 325 4.19 -16.35 -8.31
CA LEU A 325 4.50 -16.35 -9.73
C LEU A 325 3.95 -17.63 -10.37
N VAL A 326 3.02 -17.49 -11.32
CA VAL A 326 2.36 -18.63 -11.98
C VAL A 326 2.69 -18.68 -13.46
N SER A 327 2.73 -19.88 -14.04
CA SER A 327 2.87 -20.06 -15.49
C SER A 327 1.49 -20.06 -16.15
N ARG A 328 1.32 -19.23 -17.17
CA ARG A 328 0.11 -19.15 -18.01
C ARG A 328 0.48 -19.57 -19.44
N GLY A 329 0.66 -20.87 -19.64
CA GLY A 329 1.20 -21.39 -20.89
C GLY A 329 2.69 -21.04 -21.01
N PRO A 330 3.15 -20.38 -22.10
CA PRO A 330 4.53 -19.93 -22.21
C PRO A 330 4.83 -18.71 -21.33
N ASP A 331 3.80 -17.94 -20.96
CA ASP A 331 3.98 -16.65 -20.29
C ASP A 331 4.06 -16.81 -18.77
N THR A 332 4.75 -15.89 -18.11
CA THR A 332 4.79 -15.79 -16.65
C THR A 332 3.87 -14.68 -16.16
N GLU A 333 3.03 -15.01 -15.18
CA GLU A 333 2.08 -14.10 -14.57
C GLU A 333 2.43 -13.92 -13.07
N LEU A 334 2.71 -12.69 -12.68
CA LEU A 334 2.85 -12.28 -11.28
C LEU A 334 1.48 -11.97 -10.70
N LEU A 335 1.19 -12.59 -9.58
CA LEU A 335 -0.01 -12.37 -8.81
C LEU A 335 0.33 -11.78 -7.45
N VAL A 336 -0.31 -10.68 -7.10
CA VAL A 336 -0.28 -10.13 -5.74
C VAL A 336 -1.71 -10.02 -5.23
N ALA A 337 -2.03 -10.63 -4.11
CA ALA A 337 -3.33 -10.51 -3.46
C ALA A 337 -3.20 -9.63 -2.21
N ASN A 338 -3.98 -8.55 -2.21
CA ASN A 338 -4.07 -7.57 -1.14
C ASN A 338 -5.40 -7.72 -0.42
N PRO A 339 -5.42 -7.96 0.91
CA PRO A 339 -6.66 -8.02 1.64
C PRO A 339 -7.37 -6.66 1.65
N VAL A 340 -8.69 -6.66 1.45
CA VAL A 340 -9.50 -5.45 1.49
C VAL A 340 -10.20 -5.36 2.84
N GLU A 341 -10.17 -4.18 3.45
CA GLU A 341 -10.94 -3.82 4.63
C GLU A 341 -12.45 -3.98 4.40
N LEU A 342 -13.23 -4.17 5.47
CA LEU A 342 -14.69 -4.10 5.38
C LEU A 342 -15.22 -2.75 4.84
N SER A 343 -14.44 -1.67 4.94
CA SER A 343 -14.75 -0.38 4.32
C SER A 343 -14.39 -0.29 2.82
N GLY A 344 -13.96 -1.38 2.20
CA GLY A 344 -13.63 -1.46 0.78
C GLY A 344 -12.31 -0.78 0.39
N LYS A 345 -11.43 -0.48 1.36
CA LYS A 345 -10.08 0.05 1.13
C LYS A 345 -9.07 -1.10 1.23
N GLY A 346 -8.17 -1.22 0.26
CA GLY A 346 -7.01 -2.09 0.37
C GLY A 346 -5.80 -1.35 0.92
N ARG A 347 -4.72 -2.10 1.19
CA ARG A 347 -3.41 -1.53 1.49
C ARG A 347 -2.99 -0.56 0.37
N PRO A 348 -2.59 0.68 0.68
CA PRO A 348 -2.18 1.65 -0.32
C PRO A 348 -0.82 1.29 -0.93
N LEU A 349 -0.52 1.86 -2.11
CA LEU A 349 0.75 1.75 -2.82
C LEU A 349 1.15 0.35 -3.33
N VAL A 350 0.31 -0.68 -3.21
CA VAL A 350 0.66 -2.03 -3.69
C VAL A 350 1.03 -2.05 -5.17
N PHE A 351 0.24 -1.41 -6.05
CA PHE A 351 0.60 -1.33 -7.48
C PHE A 351 1.85 -0.49 -7.74
N TYR A 352 2.04 0.57 -6.97
CA TYR A 352 3.24 1.41 -7.07
C TYR A 352 4.49 0.59 -6.75
N ASP A 353 4.45 -0.20 -5.67
CA ASP A 353 5.56 -1.06 -5.24
C ASP A 353 5.82 -2.19 -6.25
N ILE A 354 4.77 -2.82 -6.80
CA ILE A 354 4.91 -3.85 -7.85
C ILE A 354 5.61 -3.26 -9.09
N THR A 355 5.12 -2.13 -9.59
CA THR A 355 5.69 -1.50 -10.79
C THR A 355 7.11 -0.97 -10.54
N LEU A 356 7.41 -0.51 -9.31
CA LEU A 356 8.75 -0.09 -8.91
C LEU A 356 9.72 -1.27 -8.86
N ALA A 357 9.33 -2.39 -8.24
CA ALA A 357 10.13 -3.60 -8.15
C ALA A 357 10.49 -4.13 -9.55
N LEU A 358 9.49 -4.22 -10.44
CA LEU A 358 9.69 -4.69 -11.81
C LEU A 358 10.56 -3.72 -12.63
N LYS A 359 10.41 -2.41 -12.43
CA LYS A 359 11.32 -1.40 -13.00
C LYS A 359 12.76 -1.60 -12.53
N MET A 360 12.98 -1.84 -11.24
CA MET A 360 14.33 -2.05 -10.67
C MET A 360 14.96 -3.37 -11.14
N LEU A 361 14.15 -4.41 -11.33
CA LEU A 361 14.58 -5.67 -11.93
C LEU A 361 14.76 -5.62 -13.44
N ASN A 362 14.45 -4.47 -14.06
CA ASN A 362 14.51 -4.28 -15.50
C ASN A 362 13.61 -5.29 -16.26
N THR A 363 12.50 -5.70 -15.62
CA THR A 363 11.50 -6.64 -16.15
C THR A 363 10.36 -5.85 -16.80
N GLY A 364 10.02 -6.19 -18.05
CA GLY A 364 8.93 -5.57 -18.77
C GLY A 364 7.56 -6.04 -18.27
N ILE A 365 6.55 -5.18 -18.39
CA ILE A 365 5.17 -5.51 -18.08
C ILE A 365 4.40 -5.51 -19.40
N PHE A 366 3.94 -6.67 -19.83
CA PHE A 366 3.15 -6.79 -21.05
C PHE A 366 1.70 -6.34 -20.83
N SER A 367 1.10 -6.77 -19.71
CA SER A 367 -0.23 -6.34 -19.31
C SER A 367 -0.38 -6.39 -17.79
N ALA A 368 -1.27 -5.57 -17.25
CA ALA A 368 -1.64 -5.59 -15.85
C ALA A 368 -3.15 -5.42 -15.70
N GLU A 369 -3.74 -6.18 -14.79
CA GLU A 369 -5.14 -6.11 -14.40
C GLU A 369 -5.24 -6.04 -12.87
N ILE A 370 -6.12 -5.17 -12.37
CA ILE A 370 -6.46 -5.07 -10.95
C ILE A 370 -7.95 -5.35 -10.84
N ALA A 371 -8.31 -6.39 -10.09
CA ALA A 371 -9.70 -6.79 -9.92
C ALA A 371 -9.98 -7.25 -8.48
N ARG A 372 -11.23 -7.04 -8.05
CA ARG A 372 -11.69 -7.49 -6.74
C ARG A 372 -12.29 -8.87 -6.84
N HIS A 373 -11.91 -9.73 -5.90
CA HIS A 373 -12.35 -11.12 -5.84
C HIS A 373 -12.83 -11.42 -4.42
N MET A 374 -13.96 -12.12 -4.32
CA MET A 374 -14.39 -12.72 -3.06
C MET A 374 -13.74 -14.09 -2.93
N ILE A 375 -12.93 -14.29 -1.90
CA ILE A 375 -12.32 -15.58 -1.59
C ILE A 375 -12.73 -15.94 -0.16
N GLY A 376 -13.55 -16.98 -0.03
CA GLY A 376 -14.24 -17.28 1.22
C GLY A 376 -15.24 -16.17 1.56
N ASP A 377 -15.15 -15.62 2.77
CA ASP A 377 -15.97 -14.52 3.28
C ASP A 377 -15.29 -13.15 3.16
N ARG A 378 -14.13 -13.07 2.47
CA ARG A 378 -13.31 -11.86 2.40
C ARG A 378 -13.12 -11.35 0.98
N GLU A 379 -13.13 -10.03 0.84
CA GLU A 379 -12.77 -9.34 -0.40
C GLU A 379 -11.25 -9.16 -0.50
N TRP A 380 -10.71 -9.45 -1.68
CA TRP A 380 -9.29 -9.31 -2.03
C TRP A 380 -9.16 -8.47 -3.29
N GLU A 381 -8.18 -7.57 -3.30
CA GLU A 381 -7.75 -6.86 -4.48
C GLU A 381 -6.55 -7.61 -5.07
N VAL A 382 -6.75 -8.21 -6.24
CA VAL A 382 -5.77 -9.06 -6.90
C VAL A 382 -5.17 -8.31 -8.07
N TYR A 383 -3.85 -8.20 -8.06
CA TYR A 383 -3.01 -7.62 -9.09
C TYR A 383 -2.47 -8.76 -9.94
N ARG A 384 -2.88 -8.83 -11.21
CA ARG A 384 -2.41 -9.82 -12.19
C ARG A 384 -1.54 -9.09 -13.20
N VAL A 385 -0.25 -9.41 -13.23
CA VAL A 385 0.72 -8.74 -14.08
C VAL A 385 1.38 -9.77 -14.97
N LEU A 386 1.12 -9.70 -16.27
CA LEU A 386 1.80 -10.52 -17.27
C LEU A 386 3.15 -9.89 -17.57
N LEU A 387 4.22 -10.65 -17.35
CA LEU A 387 5.59 -10.19 -17.55
C LEU A 387 5.98 -10.37 -19.02
N ASP A 388 6.70 -9.40 -19.56
CA ASP A 388 7.33 -9.50 -20.87
C ASP A 388 8.70 -10.19 -20.71
N GLU A 389 8.78 -11.44 -21.17
CA GLU A 389 9.98 -12.28 -21.02
C GLU A 389 11.04 -12.05 -22.11
N GLY A 390 10.72 -11.33 -23.19
CA GLY A 390 11.63 -11.07 -24.31
C GLY A 390 12.34 -12.33 -24.88
N ASP A 391 13.50 -12.14 -25.54
CA ASP A 391 14.39 -13.23 -26.02
C ASP A 391 15.21 -13.89 -24.88
N GLY A 392 14.54 -14.21 -23.76
CA GLY A 392 15.09 -14.96 -22.64
C GLY A 392 15.03 -14.22 -21.30
N MET A 393 14.48 -14.90 -20.28
CA MET A 393 14.46 -14.41 -18.90
C MET A 393 15.87 -14.25 -18.34
N SER A 394 16.33 -13.00 -18.23
CA SER A 394 17.60 -12.69 -17.55
C SER A 394 17.53 -12.89 -16.02
N VAL A 395 16.32 -12.95 -15.46
CA VAL A 395 16.06 -13.03 -14.01
C VAL A 395 15.28 -14.30 -13.69
N SER A 396 15.69 -15.05 -12.67
CA SER A 396 14.96 -16.23 -12.22
C SER A 396 13.62 -15.86 -11.60
N ARG A 397 12.62 -16.75 -11.75
CA ARG A 397 11.27 -16.60 -11.20
C ARG A 397 11.26 -16.25 -9.70
N ASN A 398 12.03 -17.00 -8.90
CA ASN A 398 12.15 -16.77 -7.46
C ASN A 398 12.70 -15.37 -7.12
N LYS A 399 13.63 -14.86 -7.94
CA LYS A 399 14.21 -13.52 -7.72
C LYS A 399 13.19 -12.41 -8.00
N ILE A 400 12.28 -12.61 -8.94
CA ILE A 400 11.18 -11.67 -9.20
C ILE A 400 10.21 -11.65 -8.02
N GLU A 401 9.77 -12.83 -7.60
CA GLU A 401 8.87 -12.98 -6.45
C GLU A 401 9.45 -12.37 -5.18
N GLU A 402 10.71 -12.69 -4.87
CA GLU A 402 11.42 -12.17 -3.70
C GLU A 402 11.62 -10.65 -3.75
N ALA A 403 11.98 -10.08 -4.91
CA ALA A 403 12.17 -8.64 -5.03
C ALA A 403 10.86 -7.87 -4.92
N VAL A 404 9.77 -8.38 -5.51
CA VAL A 404 8.43 -7.80 -5.36
C VAL A 404 7.99 -7.89 -3.89
N TRP A 405 8.21 -9.04 -3.24
CA TRP A 405 7.93 -9.21 -1.82
C TRP A 405 8.70 -8.22 -0.94
N LYS A 406 10.02 -8.11 -1.13
CA LYS A 406 10.88 -7.17 -0.40
C LYS A 406 10.46 -5.73 -0.61
N MET A 407 10.10 -5.34 -1.83
CA MET A 407 9.60 -3.99 -2.13
C MET A 407 8.28 -3.69 -1.40
N LEU A 408 7.34 -4.64 -1.42
CA LEU A 408 6.05 -4.50 -0.74
C LEU A 408 6.22 -4.39 0.78
N MET A 409 7.15 -5.18 1.36
CA MET A 409 7.45 -5.20 2.79
C MET A 409 8.42 -4.09 3.23
N GLY A 410 9.05 -3.37 2.30
CA GLY A 410 10.04 -2.33 2.61
C GLY A 410 11.36 -2.87 3.16
N TRP A 411 11.73 -4.12 2.87
CA TRP A 411 12.97 -4.78 3.33
C TRP A 411 14.13 -4.64 2.33
N ASN A 412 14.21 -3.51 1.64
CA ASN A 412 15.32 -3.31 0.72
C ASN A 412 16.56 -2.89 1.54
N ASP A 413 17.57 -3.75 1.56
CA ASP A 413 18.90 -3.39 2.07
C ASP A 413 19.46 -2.27 1.17
N ASP A 414 19.65 -1.08 1.75
CA ASP A 414 20.31 0.06 1.07
C ASP A 414 21.75 -0.27 0.60
N ASP A 415 22.34 -1.37 1.11
CA ASP A 415 23.70 -1.80 0.79
C ASP A 415 23.83 -2.77 -0.39
N CYS A 416 22.77 -3.49 -0.80
CA CYS A 416 22.90 -4.48 -1.90
C CYS A 416 22.80 -3.86 -3.30
N TRP A 417 22.36 -2.61 -3.42
CA TRP A 417 22.04 -2.00 -4.72
C TRP A 417 22.92 -0.81 -5.09
N ASN A 418 23.71 -0.29 -4.13
CA ASN A 418 24.73 0.73 -4.39
C ASN A 418 26.03 0.17 -5.01
N ASN A 419 26.19 -1.15 -5.09
CA ASN A 419 27.28 -1.79 -5.83
C ASN A 419 26.84 -2.25 -7.23
N SER A 420 26.38 -1.30 -8.04
CA SER A 420 26.57 -1.35 -9.48
C SER A 420 27.38 -0.14 -9.92
N ALA A 421 28.66 -0.17 -9.56
CA ALA A 421 29.70 0.65 -10.16
C ALA A 421 29.78 0.36 -11.67
N TRP A 422 28.94 1.02 -12.46
CA TRP A 422 29.33 1.45 -13.80
C TRP A 422 29.86 2.88 -13.65
N THR A 423 31.19 2.94 -13.64
CA THR A 423 32.02 4.14 -13.62
C THR A 423 31.46 5.28 -14.46
N ALA A 424 31.08 6.36 -13.77
CA ALA A 424 31.10 7.70 -14.32
C ALA A 424 32.56 8.15 -14.46
N THR A 425 33.20 7.75 -15.56
CA THR A 425 34.42 8.37 -16.09
C THR A 425 34.41 8.21 -17.60
N GLY A 426 34.22 9.30 -18.34
CA GLY A 426 34.34 9.24 -19.80
C GLY A 426 33.71 10.34 -20.66
N TYR A 427 33.41 11.54 -20.14
CA TYR A 427 33.29 12.71 -21.02
C TYR A 427 34.70 13.22 -21.34
N ALA A 428 35.30 12.66 -22.39
CA ALA A 428 36.43 13.27 -23.08
C ALA A 428 36.43 12.82 -24.56
N ASN A 429 36.11 13.76 -25.45
CA ASN A 429 36.51 13.85 -26.85
C ASN A 429 36.68 12.54 -27.65
N ILE A 430 35.68 12.21 -28.46
CA ILE A 430 35.90 11.48 -29.73
C ILE A 430 35.15 12.24 -30.84
N ASP A 431 35.63 13.45 -31.11
CA ASP A 431 35.73 13.90 -32.50
C ASP A 431 37.11 13.45 -32.98
N THR A 432 37.20 12.96 -34.23
CA THR A 432 38.44 12.59 -34.96
C THR A 432 38.89 11.12 -34.98
N VAL A 433 38.02 10.13 -35.25
CA VAL A 433 38.46 8.86 -35.89
C VAL A 433 37.33 8.27 -36.77
N TYR A 434 36.99 8.92 -37.89
CA TYR A 434 36.12 8.33 -38.92
C TYR A 434 36.62 8.56 -40.36
N LEU A 435 37.93 8.73 -40.54
CA LEU A 435 38.58 8.88 -41.85
C LEU A 435 39.90 8.10 -41.92
N SER A 436 39.86 6.78 -41.77
CA SER A 436 40.96 5.91 -42.23
C SER A 436 40.59 4.43 -42.14
N ARG A 437 39.74 3.93 -43.04
CA ARG A 437 39.69 2.50 -43.43
C ARG A 437 38.78 2.28 -44.64
N LEU A 438 39.19 2.87 -45.76
CA LEU A 438 38.70 2.54 -47.10
C LEU A 438 39.86 2.76 -48.06
N ARG A 439 40.71 1.74 -48.25
CA ARG A 439 41.46 1.48 -49.49
C ARG A 439 42.40 0.27 -49.36
N ILE A 440 42.32 -0.56 -50.40
CA ILE A 440 43.31 -1.54 -50.89
C ILE A 440 43.14 -2.98 -50.37
N SER A 441 42.43 -3.78 -51.18
CA SER A 441 43.00 -4.97 -51.82
C SER A 441 42.22 -5.27 -53.12
N TYR A 442 42.73 -4.76 -54.23
CA TYR A 442 42.59 -5.34 -55.57
C TYR A 442 44.01 -5.55 -56.07
N MET A 443 44.48 -6.79 -56.00
CA MET A 443 45.35 -7.46 -56.97
C MET A 443 45.31 -8.95 -56.68
#